data_AF-A0A7Y7L7W8-F1
#
_entry.id   AF-A0A7Y7L7W8-F1
#
_cell.length_a   1.000
_cell.length_b   1.000
_cell.length_c   1.000
_cell.angle_alpha   90.00
_cell.angle_beta   90.00
_cell.angle_gamma   90.00
#
_symmetry.space_group_name_H-M   'P 1'
#
loop_
_entity.id
_entity.type
_entity.pdbx_description
1 polymer ?
#
loop_
_entity_poly.entity_id
_entity_poly.type
_entity_poly.pdbx_seq_one_letter_code
_entity_poly.pdbx_strand_id
1 'polypeptide(L)'
;MTTKTVKTIYWIGTALTSLWFAASGFGELTKNQFVWDITLKLGYPPHFIYILGVAKLSGVAVLLTPNRLLRLKEWVFAGIFFDIIFAFLSKIAVLGFPATIDAIVAFIMVTVTYLMFRKLYPATYTAPAAA
;
A
#
# COMPACT_ATOMS: atom_id res chain seq x y z
N MET A 1 16.89 17.12 6.91
CA MET A 1 15.60 17.54 6.30
C MET A 1 14.83 18.34 7.32
N THR A 2 14.20 19.45 6.92
CA THR A 2 13.31 20.19 7.82
C THR A 2 12.00 19.43 8.02
N THR A 3 11.32 19.63 9.16
CA THR A 3 10.02 19.00 9.45
C THR A 3 8.97 19.33 8.38
N LYS A 4 9.02 20.54 7.81
CA LYS A 4 8.13 20.97 6.71
C LYS A 4 8.37 20.11 5.46
N THR A 5 9.63 19.91 5.08
CA THR A 5 9.99 19.07 3.93
C THR A 5 9.52 17.62 4.11
N VAL A 6 9.76 17.02 5.29
CA VAL A 6 9.32 15.64 5.57
C VAL A 6 7.80 15.52 5.49
N LYS A 7 7.08 16.49 6.06
CA LYS A 7 5.61 16.53 6.01
C LYS A 7 5.09 16.63 4.58
N THR A 8 5.67 17.49 3.76
CA THR A 8 5.28 17.62 2.34
C THR A 8 5.49 16.31 1.58
N ILE A 9 6.67 15.70 1.70
CA ILE A 9 6.97 14.43 1.00
C ILE A 9 6.02 13.32 1.47
N TYR A 10 5.78 13.22 2.78
CA TYR A 10 4.82 12.25 3.34
C TYR A 10 3.42 12.41 2.75
N TRP A 11 2.89 13.63 2.68
CA TRP A 11 1.54 13.87 2.18
C TRP A 11 1.43 13.66 0.67
N ILE A 12 2.45 14.03 -0.10
CA ILE A 12 2.51 13.72 -1.54
C ILE A 12 2.54 12.20 -1.74
N GLY A 13 3.42 11.49 -1.04
CA GLY A 13 3.52 10.02 -1.14
C GLY A 13 2.23 9.32 -0.68
N THR A 14 1.59 9.82 0.38
CA THR A 14 0.30 9.34 0.86
C THR A 14 -0.80 9.56 -0.18
N ALA A 15 -0.88 10.73 -0.80
CA ALA A 15 -1.87 11.03 -1.82
C ALA A 15 -1.67 10.15 -3.07
N LEU A 16 -0.43 10.00 -3.55
CA LEU A 16 -0.11 9.15 -4.70
C LEU A 16 -0.40 7.68 -4.43
N THR A 17 0.04 7.16 -3.27
CA THR A 17 -0.27 5.78 -2.84
C THR A 17 -1.77 5.57 -2.73
N SER A 18 -2.48 6.54 -2.13
CA SER A 18 -3.93 6.48 -1.99
C SER A 18 -4.64 6.47 -3.32
N LEU A 19 -4.24 7.32 -4.27
CA LEU A 19 -4.82 7.38 -5.60
C LEU A 19 -4.65 6.06 -6.34
N TRP A 20 -3.42 5.51 -6.31
CA TRP A 20 -3.10 4.25 -6.98
C TRP A 20 -3.91 3.09 -6.40
N PHE A 21 -3.87 2.91 -5.08
CA PHE A 21 -4.57 1.82 -4.39
C PHE A 21 -6.09 1.99 -4.43
N ALA A 22 -6.59 3.22 -4.42
CA ALA A 22 -8.02 3.49 -4.59
C ALA A 22 -8.49 3.13 -5.99
N ALA A 23 -7.73 3.49 -7.04
CA ALA A 23 -8.07 3.14 -8.41
C ALA A 23 -8.09 1.61 -8.60
N SER A 24 -7.06 0.91 -8.09
CA SER A 24 -7.01 -0.56 -8.10
C SER A 24 -8.18 -1.18 -7.34
N GLY A 25 -8.38 -0.80 -6.08
CA GLY A 25 -9.42 -1.37 -5.23
C GLY A 25 -10.84 -1.07 -5.74
N PHE A 26 -11.07 0.11 -6.30
CA PHE A 26 -12.33 0.44 -6.96
C PHE A 26 -12.56 -0.41 -8.21
N GLY A 27 -11.52 -0.63 -9.03
CA GLY A 27 -11.59 -1.52 -10.19
C GLY A 27 -11.88 -2.97 -9.80
N GLU A 28 -11.32 -3.43 -8.68
CA GLU A 28 -11.59 -4.75 -8.10
C GLU A 28 -13.06 -4.91 -7.70
N LEU A 29 -13.66 -3.90 -7.06
CA LEU A 29 -15.07 -3.94 -6.64
C LEU A 29 -16.07 -3.73 -7.78
N THR A 30 -15.74 -2.90 -8.76
CA THR A 30 -16.62 -2.60 -9.91
C THR A 30 -16.53 -3.61 -11.04
N LYS A 31 -15.76 -4.69 -10.86
CA LYS A 31 -15.52 -5.71 -11.90
C LYS A 31 -14.91 -5.13 -13.18
N ASN A 32 -14.01 -4.15 -13.03
CA ASN A 32 -13.32 -3.59 -14.18
C ASN A 32 -12.54 -4.70 -14.89
N GLN A 33 -12.86 -4.92 -16.17
CA GLN A 33 -12.32 -6.03 -16.95
C GLN A 33 -10.78 -6.04 -16.99
N PHE A 34 -10.13 -4.88 -17.06
CA PHE A 34 -8.67 -4.80 -17.10
C PHE A 34 -8.02 -5.39 -15.83
N VAL A 35 -8.53 -5.01 -14.66
CA VAL A 35 -8.01 -5.45 -13.36
C VAL A 35 -8.36 -6.92 -13.12
N TRP A 36 -9.57 -7.32 -13.48
CA TRP A 36 -10.05 -8.68 -13.32
C TRP A 36 -9.32 -9.66 -14.23
N ASP A 37 -9.15 -9.35 -15.51
CA ASP A 37 -8.49 -10.24 -16.47
C ASP A 37 -7.04 -10.51 -16.08
N ILE A 38 -6.31 -9.49 -15.59
CA ILE A 38 -4.95 -9.67 -15.08
C ILE A 38 -4.98 -10.57 -13.85
N THR A 39 -5.82 -10.28 -12.87
CA THR A 39 -5.82 -11.00 -11.58
C THR A 39 -6.25 -12.46 -11.73
N LEU A 40 -7.21 -12.75 -12.63
CA LEU A 40 -7.61 -14.11 -12.99
C LEU A 40 -6.51 -14.85 -13.75
N LYS A 41 -5.81 -14.18 -14.69
CA LYS A 41 -4.65 -14.76 -15.39
C LYS A 41 -3.52 -15.15 -14.43
N LEU A 42 -3.35 -14.43 -13.33
CA LEU A 42 -2.40 -14.75 -12.27
C LEU A 42 -2.83 -15.98 -11.42
N GLY A 43 -4.03 -16.51 -11.63
CA GLY A 43 -4.55 -17.69 -10.93
C GLY A 43 -5.34 -17.40 -9.66
N TYR A 44 -5.62 -16.13 -9.35
CA TYR A 44 -6.40 -15.77 -8.16
C TYR A 44 -7.90 -15.99 -8.38
N PRO A 45 -8.64 -16.52 -7.39
CA PRO A 45 -10.07 -16.75 -7.53
C PRO A 45 -10.87 -15.43 -7.43
N PRO A 46 -12.07 -15.35 -8.06
CA PRO A 46 -12.90 -14.13 -8.06
C PRO A 46 -13.20 -13.53 -6.68
N HIS A 47 -13.42 -14.36 -5.65
CA HIS A 47 -13.73 -13.86 -4.29
C HIS A 47 -12.54 -13.12 -3.67
N PHE A 48 -11.30 -13.54 -3.99
CA PHE A 48 -10.09 -12.89 -3.51
C PHE A 48 -10.00 -11.46 -4.05
N ILE A 49 -10.41 -11.23 -5.31
CA ILE A 49 -10.39 -9.92 -5.95
C ILE A 49 -11.27 -8.92 -5.16
N TYR A 50 -12.47 -9.32 -4.75
CA TYR A 50 -13.33 -8.44 -3.93
C TYR A 50 -12.74 -8.16 -2.56
N ILE A 51 -12.24 -9.20 -1.87
CA ILE A 51 -11.66 -9.05 -0.53
C ILE A 51 -10.46 -8.09 -0.60
N LEU A 52 -9.63 -8.23 -1.63
CA LEU A 52 -8.51 -7.33 -1.88
C LEU A 52 -8.99 -5.90 -2.12
N GLY A 53 -10.06 -5.71 -2.90
CA GLY A 53 -10.62 -4.39 -3.18
C GLY A 53 -11.11 -3.68 -1.93
N VAL A 54 -11.86 -4.39 -1.07
CA VAL A 54 -12.30 -3.86 0.23
C VAL A 54 -11.10 -3.52 1.11
N ALA A 55 -10.10 -4.41 1.18
CA ALA A 55 -8.89 -4.18 1.97
C ALA A 55 -8.13 -2.93 1.51
N LYS A 56 -7.91 -2.77 0.18
CA LYS A 56 -7.24 -1.59 -0.39
C LYS A 56 -7.97 -0.30 -0.05
N LEU A 57 -9.30 -0.25 -0.27
CA LEU A 57 -10.09 0.96 0.03
C LEU A 57 -10.11 1.29 1.53
N SER A 58 -10.20 0.28 2.40
CA SER A 58 -10.10 0.48 3.84
C SER A 58 -8.73 1.05 4.25
N GLY A 59 -7.65 0.54 3.65
CA GLY A 59 -6.30 1.05 3.88
C GLY A 59 -6.12 2.50 3.41
N VAL A 60 -6.69 2.85 2.26
CA VAL A 60 -6.70 4.24 1.76
C VAL A 60 -7.41 5.18 2.73
N ALA A 61 -8.59 4.80 3.24
CA ALA A 61 -9.33 5.61 4.20
C ALA A 61 -8.50 5.89 5.47
N VAL A 62 -7.80 4.88 5.97
CA VAL A 62 -6.89 5.01 7.12
C VAL A 62 -5.69 5.89 6.79
N LEU A 63 -5.08 5.73 5.61
CA LEU A 63 -3.88 6.48 5.21
C LEU A 63 -4.17 7.98 5.10
N LEU A 64 -5.31 8.34 4.47
CA LEU A 64 -5.76 9.71 4.27
C LEU A 64 -6.26 10.40 5.55
N THR A 65 -6.58 9.64 6.60
CA THR A 65 -7.00 10.22 7.88
C THR A 65 -5.82 10.96 8.53
N PRO A 66 -5.88 12.30 8.72
CA PRO A 66 -4.76 13.08 9.23
C PRO A 66 -4.55 12.87 10.73
N ASN A 67 -3.30 12.70 11.15
CA ASN A 67 -2.86 12.69 12.57
C ASN A 67 -3.63 11.73 13.51
N ARG A 68 -4.27 10.68 13.00
CA ARG A 68 -4.98 9.67 13.80
C ARG A 68 -4.60 8.26 13.35
N LEU A 69 -4.96 7.27 14.16
CA LEU A 69 -4.84 5.84 13.85
C LEU A 69 -3.40 5.38 13.55
N LEU A 70 -2.40 5.93 14.23
CA LEU A 70 -0.97 5.66 13.93
C LEU A 70 -0.62 4.17 13.90
N ARG A 71 -1.14 3.38 14.84
CA ARG A 71 -0.95 1.92 14.85
C ARG A 71 -1.61 1.22 13.66
N LEU A 72 -2.78 1.69 13.24
CA LEU A 72 -3.46 1.14 12.08
C LEU A 72 -2.75 1.54 10.78
N LYS A 73 -2.12 2.73 10.72
CA LYS A 73 -1.27 3.11 9.59
C LYS A 73 -0.08 2.15 9.42
N GLU A 74 0.52 1.67 10.51
CA GLU A 74 1.54 0.62 10.43
C GLU A 74 1.00 -0.66 9.79
N TRP A 75 -0.24 -1.05 10.12
CA TRP A 75 -0.89 -2.21 9.50
C TRP A 75 -1.16 -1.97 8.01
N VAL A 76 -1.56 -0.76 7.64
CA VAL A 76 -1.77 -0.39 6.23
C VAL A 76 -0.45 -0.44 5.46
N PHE A 77 0.63 0.11 6.00
CA PHE A 77 1.95 0.02 5.35
C PHE A 77 2.41 -1.43 5.20
N ALA A 78 2.21 -2.27 6.21
CA ALA A 78 2.52 -3.70 6.12
C ALA A 78 1.65 -4.41 5.06
N GLY A 79 0.35 -4.15 5.03
CA GLY A 79 -0.58 -4.72 4.05
C GLY A 79 -0.21 -4.33 2.62
N ILE A 80 0.06 -3.04 2.38
CA ILE A 80 0.52 -2.53 1.07
C ILE A 80 1.85 -3.16 0.68
N PHE A 81 2.78 -3.31 1.62
CA PHE A 81 4.07 -3.96 1.37
C PHE A 81 3.89 -5.41 0.89
N PHE A 82 3.06 -6.20 1.56
CA PHE A 82 2.79 -7.58 1.14
C PHE A 82 2.02 -7.66 -0.17
N ASP A 83 1.03 -6.79 -0.40
CA ASP A 83 0.30 -6.71 -1.67
C ASP A 83 1.26 -6.48 -2.85
N ILE A 84 2.21 -5.54 -2.71
CA ILE A 84 3.20 -5.24 -3.75
C ILE A 84 4.15 -6.43 -3.97
N ILE A 85 4.61 -7.10 -2.91
CA ILE A 85 5.48 -8.27 -3.03
C ILE A 85 4.76 -9.42 -3.75
N PHE A 86 3.52 -9.72 -3.35
CA PHE A 86 2.75 -10.78 -3.97
C PHE A 86 2.42 -10.44 -5.43
N ALA A 87 2.07 -9.19 -5.73
CA ALA A 87 1.87 -8.74 -7.10
C ALA A 87 3.16 -8.90 -7.94
N PHE A 88 4.31 -8.51 -7.41
CA PHE A 88 5.60 -8.66 -8.10
C PHE A 88 5.90 -10.14 -8.40
N LEU A 89 5.83 -11.00 -7.38
CA LEU A 89 6.14 -12.43 -7.50
C LEU A 89 5.16 -13.17 -8.41
N SER A 90 3.86 -12.87 -8.34
CA SER A 90 2.89 -13.47 -9.25
C SER A 90 3.10 -13.02 -10.69
N LYS A 91 3.35 -11.73 -10.93
CA LYS A 91 3.56 -11.21 -12.28
C LYS A 91 4.85 -11.72 -12.90
N ILE A 92 5.96 -11.79 -12.16
CA ILE A 92 7.21 -12.33 -12.70
C ILE A 92 7.07 -13.81 -13.08
N ALA A 93 6.32 -14.59 -12.29
CA ALA A 93 6.10 -16.01 -12.54
C ALA A 93 5.19 -16.29 -13.75
N VAL A 94 4.19 -15.44 -14.00
CA VAL A 94 3.14 -15.71 -15.02
C VAL A 94 3.27 -14.83 -16.27
N LEU A 95 3.65 -13.57 -16.12
CA LEU A 95 3.65 -12.55 -17.19
C LEU A 95 5.05 -12.09 -17.61
N GLY A 96 6.08 -12.41 -16.81
CA GLY A 96 7.47 -12.04 -17.04
C GLY A 96 7.84 -10.64 -16.51
N PHE A 97 9.13 -10.29 -16.64
CA PHE A 97 9.71 -9.10 -16.01
C PHE A 97 9.05 -7.75 -16.39
N PRO A 98 8.70 -7.48 -17.67
CA PRO A 98 8.10 -6.19 -18.05
C PRO A 98 6.80 -5.86 -17.29
N ALA A 99 6.04 -6.88 -16.89
CA ALA A 99 4.79 -6.70 -16.15
C ALA A 99 5.01 -6.29 -14.68
N THR A 100 6.26 -6.30 -14.17
CA THR A 100 6.57 -6.04 -12.77
C THR A 100 7.01 -4.60 -12.48
N ILE A 101 7.20 -3.78 -13.52
CA ILE A 101 7.70 -2.40 -13.41
C ILE A 101 6.82 -1.56 -12.47
N ASP A 102 5.50 -1.73 -12.57
CA ASP A 102 4.55 -1.01 -11.74
C ASP A 102 4.69 -1.35 -10.24
N ALA A 103 4.93 -2.62 -9.91
CA ALA A 103 5.19 -3.07 -8.55
C ALA A 103 6.51 -2.51 -8.00
N ILE A 104 7.56 -2.42 -8.83
CA ILE A 104 8.85 -1.80 -8.43
C ILE A 104 8.65 -0.31 -8.11
N VAL A 105 7.93 0.42 -8.98
CA VAL A 105 7.63 1.84 -8.76
C VAL A 105 6.80 2.03 -7.49
N ALA A 106 5.76 1.22 -7.29
CA ALA A 106 4.94 1.25 -6.09
C ALA A 106 5.78 0.96 -4.83
N PHE A 107 6.68 -0.02 -4.89
CA PHE A 107 7.55 -0.38 -3.76
C PHE A 107 8.46 0.78 -3.32
N ILE A 108 9.12 1.44 -4.28
CA ILE A 108 10.00 2.59 -3.99
C ILE A 108 9.16 3.73 -3.40
N MET A 109 8.03 4.05 -4.02
CA MET A 109 7.13 5.11 -3.57
C MET A 109 6.63 4.89 -2.14
N VAL A 110 6.15 3.69 -1.83
CA VAL A 110 5.63 3.34 -0.49
C VAL A 110 6.76 3.32 0.53
N THR A 111 7.94 2.82 0.17
CA THR A 111 9.11 2.81 1.06
C THR A 111 9.51 4.23 1.44
N VAL A 112 9.61 5.15 0.47
CA VAL A 112 9.90 6.56 0.77
C VAL A 112 8.82 7.18 1.64
N THR A 113 7.54 6.91 1.34
CA THR A 113 6.40 7.40 2.11
C THR A 113 6.44 6.92 3.57
N TYR A 114 6.74 5.64 3.77
CA TYR A 114 6.88 5.03 5.09
C TYR A 114 8.05 5.62 5.88
N LEU A 115 9.22 5.82 5.23
CA LEU A 115 10.36 6.45 5.88
C LEU A 115 10.04 7.88 6.34
N MET A 116 9.27 8.65 5.55
CA MET A 116 8.82 9.97 5.97
C MET A 116 7.78 9.90 7.10
N PHE A 117 6.87 8.92 7.07
CA PHE A 117 5.93 8.67 8.15
C PHE A 117 6.65 8.40 9.48
N ARG A 118 7.65 7.52 9.49
CA ARG A 118 8.45 7.21 10.69
C ARG A 118 9.27 8.39 11.21
N LYS A 119 9.69 9.30 10.33
CA LYS A 119 10.35 10.55 10.73
C LYS A 119 9.38 11.55 11.37
N LEU A 120 8.11 11.58 10.95
CA LEU A 120 7.07 12.45 11.53
C LEU A 120 6.48 11.88 12.82
N TYR A 121 6.37 10.56 12.91
CA TYR A 121 5.79 9.84 14.04
C TYR A 121 6.76 8.74 14.51
N PRO A 122 7.80 9.10 15.30
CA PRO A 122 8.71 8.12 15.86
C PRO A 122 7.95 7.16 16.81
N ALA A 123 8.23 5.86 16.76
CA ALA A 123 7.77 4.98 17.83
C ALA A 123 8.72 5.10 19.03
N THR A 124 8.15 5.38 20.18
CA THR A 124 8.82 5.27 21.47
C THR A 124 8.46 3.93 22.08
N TYR A 125 9.46 3.07 22.31
CA TYR A 125 9.30 1.84 23.07
C TYR A 125 9.88 2.08 24.47
N THR A 126 9.01 2.15 25.48
CA THR A 126 9.44 2.17 26.88
C THR A 126 9.75 0.74 27.32
N ALA A 127 10.94 0.52 27.88
CA ALA A 127 11.26 -0.74 28.52
C ALA A 127 10.30 -0.95 29.71
N PRO A 128 9.79 -2.17 29.95
CA PRO A 128 9.05 -2.45 31.16
C PRO A 128 9.94 -2.17 32.37
N ALA A 129 9.37 -1.57 33.43
CA ALA A 129 10.08 -1.38 34.68
C ALA A 129 10.59 -2.75 35.16
N ALA A 130 11.88 -2.84 35.51
CA ALA A 130 12.45 -4.06 36.06
C ALA A 130 11.63 -4.46 37.30
N ALA A 131 11.02 -5.64 37.25
CA ALA A 131 10.26 -6.23 38.33
C ALA A 131 11.18 -6.68 39.47
#